data_AF-A0A2G9UD66-F1
#
_entry.id   AF-A0A2G9UD66-F1
#
_cell.length_a   1.000
_cell.length_b   1.000
_cell.length_c   1.000
_cell.angle_alpha   90.00
_cell.angle_beta   90.00
_cell.angle_gamma   90.00
#
_symmetry.space_group_name_H-M   'P 1'
#
loop_
_entity.id
_entity.type
_entity.pdbx_description
1 polymer ?
#
loop_
_entity_poly.entity_id
_entity_poly.type
_entity_poly.pdbx_seq_one_letter_code
_entity_poly.pdbx_strand_id
1 'polypeptide(L)'
;MAHFLARDLTYFIITQDCTLSLFVDSAFKSASSYLISRSVSPNGIILNKERTHVIISHVNLETISVYKLNKNNNTLSHVVDVPTLTSADNFCIDKSGAVWTVGPEENTRLLFNL
;
A
#
# COMPACT_ATOMS: atom_id res chain seq x y z
N MET A 1 -2.26 -12.71 8.79
CA MET A 1 -0.86 -12.30 8.95
C MET A 1 -0.84 -10.78 8.76
N ALA A 2 -0.26 -10.00 9.66
CA ALA A 2 -0.17 -8.55 9.49
C ALA A 2 1.10 -8.24 8.69
N HIS A 3 0.96 -7.52 7.58
CA HIS A 3 2.10 -7.08 6.76
C HIS A 3 2.57 -5.72 7.27
N PHE A 4 3.86 -5.61 7.60
CA PHE A 4 4.48 -4.41 8.15
C PHE A 4 5.39 -3.78 7.11
N LEU A 5 5.16 -2.51 6.78
CA LEU A 5 6.19 -1.67 6.18
C LEU A 5 6.68 -0.64 7.18
N ALA A 6 7.98 -0.62 7.39
CA ALA A 6 8.65 0.17 8.41
C ALA A 6 9.80 0.97 7.79
N ARG A 7 9.62 2.26 7.51
CA ARG A 7 10.74 3.22 7.38
C ARG A 7 10.30 4.63 7.78
N ASP A 8 11.05 5.21 8.71
CA ASP A 8 10.84 6.57 9.27
C ASP A 8 9.55 6.72 10.08
N LEU A 9 9.44 5.88 11.11
CA LEU A 9 8.43 5.97 12.19
C LEU A 9 6.96 5.88 11.72
N THR A 10 6.70 5.67 10.44
CA THR A 10 5.37 5.54 9.86
C THR A 10 5.16 4.09 9.42
N TYR A 11 4.13 3.44 9.97
CA TYR A 11 3.81 2.04 9.71
C TYR A 11 2.36 1.89 9.28
N PHE A 12 2.14 1.05 8.28
CA PHE A 12 0.80 0.62 7.88
C PHE A 12 0.52 -0.77 8.42
N ILE A 13 -0.70 -1.01 8.89
CA ILE A 13 -1.17 -2.33 9.32
C ILE A 13 -2.47 -2.64 8.60
N ILE A 14 -2.51 -3.81 7.98
CA ILE A 14 -3.73 -4.45 7.49
C ILE A 14 -4.22 -5.41 8.58
N THR A 15 -5.41 -5.17 9.08
CA THR A 15 -6.05 -6.02 10.11
C THR A 15 -6.85 -7.16 9.47
N GLN A 16 -7.26 -8.15 10.26
CA GLN A 16 -8.00 -9.33 9.77
C GLN A 16 -9.37 -8.97 9.16
N ASP A 17 -9.98 -7.88 9.59
CA ASP A 17 -11.21 -7.30 9.04
C ASP A 17 -10.96 -6.44 7.79
N CYS A 18 -9.75 -6.51 7.21
CA CYS A 18 -9.33 -5.77 6.01
C CYS A 18 -9.36 -4.24 6.17
N THR A 19 -9.13 -3.77 7.40
CA THR A 19 -9.00 -2.34 7.71
C THR A 19 -7.53 -1.93 7.57
N LEU A 20 -7.28 -0.79 6.91
CA LEU A 20 -5.94 -0.20 6.83
C LEU A 20 -5.79 0.89 7.89
N SER A 21 -4.82 0.69 8.78
CA SER A 21 -4.46 1.65 9.83
C SER A 21 -3.07 2.20 9.57
N LEU A 22 -2.92 3.52 9.75
CA LEU A 22 -1.62 4.18 9.79
C LEU A 22 -1.23 4.51 11.22
N PHE A 23 -0.01 4.15 11.58
CA PHE A 23 0.65 4.49 12.82
C PHE A 23 1.79 5.45 12.50
N VAL A 24 1.73 6.65 13.06
CA VAL A 24 2.84 7.60 12.98
C VAL A 24 3.43 7.71 14.38
N ASP A 25 4.61 7.13 14.55
CA ASP A 25 5.42 7.23 15.76
C ASP A 25 6.23 8.54 15.73
N SER A 26 5.53 9.68 15.82
CA SER A 26 6.25 10.92 16.12
C SER A 26 6.83 10.78 17.53
N ALA A 27 8.11 11.14 17.70
CA ALA A 27 8.96 10.86 18.88
C ALA A 27 8.41 11.25 20.27
N PHE A 28 7.16 11.72 20.40
CA PHE A 28 6.50 11.99 21.68
C PHE A 28 4.98 11.68 21.75
N LYS A 29 4.35 11.01 20.77
CA LYS A 29 2.95 10.51 20.87
C LYS A 29 2.66 9.53 19.73
N SER A 30 2.33 8.28 20.06
CA SER A 30 1.79 7.31 19.09
C SER A 30 0.34 7.70 18.77
N ALA A 31 0.10 8.15 17.54
CA ALA A 31 -1.24 8.38 17.03
C ALA A 31 -1.54 7.35 15.94
N SER A 32 -2.70 6.70 16.04
CA SER A 32 -3.22 5.83 14.99
C SER A 32 -4.45 6.46 14.33
N SER A 33 -4.58 6.26 13.03
CA SER A 33 -5.77 6.65 12.28
C SER A 33 -6.18 5.53 11.33
N TYR A 34 -7.49 5.29 11.24
CA TYR A 34 -8.06 4.41 10.24
C TYR A 34 -8.14 5.17 8.91
N LEU A 35 -7.42 4.70 7.89
CA LEU A 35 -7.34 5.38 6.60
C LEU A 35 -8.34 4.82 5.59
N ILE A 36 -8.58 3.50 5.65
CA ILE A 36 -9.54 2.81 4.79
C ILE A 36 -10.30 1.83 5.69
N SER A 37 -11.61 2.04 5.82
CA SER A 37 -12.45 1.25 6.71
C SER A 37 -12.74 -0.15 6.19
N ARG A 38 -12.68 -0.38 4.86
CA ARG A 38 -12.79 -1.70 4.22
C ARG A 38 -12.05 -1.72 2.89
N SER A 39 -11.10 -2.65 2.77
CA SER A 39 -10.48 -3.04 1.50
C SER A 39 -10.86 -4.50 1.18
N VAL A 40 -10.87 -4.88 -0.09
CA VAL A 40 -11.16 -6.27 -0.49
C VAL A 40 -9.85 -7.05 -0.54
N SER A 41 -9.65 -7.98 0.40
CA SER A 41 -8.46 -8.86 0.44
C SER A 41 -7.10 -8.15 0.24
N PRO A 42 -6.83 -7.03 0.95
CA PRO A 42 -5.54 -6.34 0.88
C PRO A 42 -4.40 -7.28 1.28
N ASN A 43 -3.28 -7.20 0.57
CA ASN A 43 -2.12 -8.06 0.81
C ASN A 43 -0.83 -7.23 0.94
N GLY A 44 -0.23 -6.85 -0.18
CA GLY A 44 0.90 -5.96 -0.23
C GLY A 44 0.45 -4.51 -0.06
N ILE A 45 1.27 -3.72 0.66
CA ILE A 45 1.14 -2.27 0.72
C ILE A 45 2.52 -1.67 0.49
N ILE A 46 2.61 -0.51 -0.18
CA ILE A 46 3.83 0.29 -0.30
C ILE A 46 3.53 1.77 -0.51
N LEU A 47 4.48 2.64 -0.15
CA LEU A 47 4.46 4.05 -0.53
C LEU A 47 5.29 4.27 -1.78
N ASN A 48 4.87 5.14 -2.71
CA ASN A 48 5.78 5.58 -3.78
C ASN A 48 7.03 6.28 -3.19
N LYS A 49 8.06 6.50 -4.04
CA LYS A 49 9.35 7.04 -3.62
C LYS A 49 9.23 8.40 -2.90
N GLU A 50 8.32 9.25 -3.37
CA GLU A 50 8.04 10.60 -2.85
C GLU A 50 7.14 10.56 -1.61
N ARG A 51 6.61 9.39 -1.24
CA ARG A 51 5.69 9.17 -0.10
C ARG A 51 4.40 9.97 -0.19
N THR A 52 3.95 10.25 -1.40
CA THR A 52 2.70 10.98 -1.69
C THR A 52 1.56 10.04 -2.02
N HIS A 53 1.85 8.77 -2.35
CA HIS A 53 0.85 7.76 -2.69
C HIS A 53 1.05 6.46 -1.91
N VAL A 54 -0.05 5.87 -1.46
CA VAL A 54 -0.15 4.50 -0.93
C VAL A 54 -0.66 3.60 -2.04
N ILE A 55 0.01 2.47 -2.23
CA ILE A 55 -0.30 1.48 -3.26
C ILE A 55 -0.60 0.17 -2.53
N ILE A 56 -1.72 -0.46 -2.87
CA ILE A 56 -2.24 -1.66 -2.21
C ILE A 56 -2.52 -2.73 -3.26
N SER A 57 -2.00 -3.94 -3.08
CA SER A 57 -2.39 -5.11 -3.86
C SER A 57 -3.51 -5.85 -3.15
N HIS A 58 -4.33 -6.53 -3.95
CA HIS A 58 -5.48 -7.27 -3.48
C HIS A 58 -5.30 -8.73 -3.90
N VAL A 59 -4.99 -9.65 -2.99
CA VAL A 59 -4.58 -11.03 -3.39
C VAL A 59 -5.69 -11.83 -4.07
N ASN A 60 -6.95 -11.49 -3.80
CA ASN A 60 -8.11 -12.15 -4.40
C ASN A 60 -8.77 -11.31 -5.50
N LEU A 61 -8.13 -10.21 -5.93
CA LEU A 61 -8.57 -9.41 -7.06
C LEU A 61 -7.40 -9.18 -8.01
N GLU A 62 -7.65 -9.19 -9.30
CA GLU A 62 -6.67 -8.80 -10.31
C GLU A 62 -6.57 -7.27 -10.39
N THR A 63 -6.28 -6.63 -9.25
CA THR A 63 -6.29 -5.18 -9.09
C THR A 63 -5.22 -4.71 -8.11
N ILE A 64 -4.60 -3.58 -8.43
CA ILE A 64 -3.81 -2.74 -7.51
C ILE A 64 -4.53 -1.41 -7.33
N SER A 65 -4.82 -1.01 -6.09
CA SER A 65 -5.42 0.29 -5.79
C SER A 65 -4.35 1.31 -5.41
N VAL A 66 -4.46 2.51 -5.98
CA VAL A 66 -3.60 3.65 -5.70
C VAL A 66 -4.39 4.73 -4.98
N TYR A 67 -3.84 5.21 -3.88
CA TYR A 67 -4.39 6.28 -3.07
C TYR A 67 -3.39 7.40 -2.91
N LYS A 68 -3.84 8.65 -2.90
CA LYS A 68 -3.05 9.81 -2.53
C LYS A 68 -3.11 10.03 -1.02
N LEU A 69 -1.95 10.24 -0.41
CA LEU A 69 -1.81 10.62 0.98
C LEU A 69 -1.99 12.15 1.12
N ASN A 70 -2.98 12.57 1.90
CA ASN A 70 -3.26 14.01 2.09
C ASN A 70 -2.24 14.66 3.06
N LYS A 71 -2.13 16.00 3.03
CA LYS A 71 -1.09 16.81 3.70
C LYS A 71 -0.82 16.52 5.20
N ASN A 72 -1.75 15.88 5.90
CA ASN A 72 -1.64 15.53 7.31
C ASN A 72 -1.42 14.02 7.56
N ASN A 73 -1.22 13.25 6.49
CA ASN A 73 -1.07 11.79 6.47
C ASN A 73 -2.20 11.01 7.17
N ASN A 74 -3.32 11.64 7.47
CA ASN A 74 -4.40 11.05 8.27
C ASN A 74 -5.62 10.63 7.44
N THR A 75 -5.58 10.88 6.12
CA THR A 75 -6.64 10.47 5.19
C THR A 75 -6.02 10.08 3.86
N LEU A 76 -6.70 9.16 3.17
CA LEU A 76 -6.39 8.74 1.82
C LEU A 76 -7.51 9.16 0.87
N SER A 77 -7.12 9.55 -0.34
CA SER A 77 -8.06 9.78 -1.44
C SER A 77 -7.77 8.76 -2.53
N HIS A 78 -8.77 7.99 -2.95
CA HIS A 78 -8.62 7.04 -4.06
C HIS A 78 -8.23 7.80 -5.33
N VAL A 79 -7.27 7.24 -6.08
CA VAL A 79 -6.78 7.80 -7.34
C VAL A 79 -7.21 6.92 -8.49
N VAL A 80 -6.84 5.64 -8.46
CA VAL A 80 -7.11 4.70 -9.53
C VAL A 80 -7.02 3.27 -9.04
N ASP A 81 -7.81 2.39 -9.67
CA ASP A 81 -7.62 0.96 -9.62
C ASP A 81 -6.98 0.50 -10.93
N VAL A 82 -5.84 -0.14 -10.82
CA VAL A 82 -5.12 -0.67 -11.96
C VAL A 82 -5.44 -2.16 -12.08
N PRO A 83 -6.08 -2.59 -13.17
CA PRO A 83 -6.26 -4.02 -13.42
C PRO A 83 -4.90 -4.67 -13.68
N THR A 84 -4.76 -5.89 -13.18
CA THR A 84 -3.58 -6.73 -13.34
C THR A 84 -3.95 -7.97 -14.14
N LEU A 85 -2.96 -8.69 -14.70
CA LEU A 85 -3.22 -9.94 -15.43
C LEU A 85 -3.36 -11.14 -14.49
N THR A 86 -2.81 -11.03 -13.29
CA THR A 86 -2.84 -12.05 -12.22
C THR A 86 -2.99 -11.36 -10.88
N SER A 87 -3.29 -12.09 -9.82
CA SER A 87 -3.24 -11.53 -8.47
C SER A 87 -1.86 -10.95 -8.16
N ALA A 88 -1.85 -9.82 -7.46
CA ALA A 88 -0.64 -9.15 -7.01
C ALA A 88 -0.40 -9.48 -5.53
N ASP A 89 0.85 -9.83 -5.21
CA ASP A 89 1.30 -10.10 -3.84
C ASP A 89 2.06 -8.86 -3.31
N ASN A 90 3.20 -9.04 -2.66
CA ASN A 90 4.01 -7.96 -2.12
C ASN A 90 4.68 -7.11 -3.20
N PHE A 91 5.13 -5.93 -2.78
CA PHE A 91 5.80 -4.95 -3.63
C PHE A 91 7.27 -4.74 -3.26
N CYS A 92 8.06 -4.26 -4.21
CA CYS A 92 9.31 -3.56 -3.96
C CYS A 92 9.41 -2.31 -4.85
N ILE A 93 10.27 -1.36 -4.47
CA ILE A 93 10.56 -0.16 -5.27
C ILE A 93 12.03 -0.17 -5.62
N ASP A 94 12.33 0.08 -6.89
CA ASP A 94 13.71 0.21 -7.35
C ASP A 94 14.25 1.64 -7.20
N LYS A 95 15.52 1.84 -7.57
CA LYS A 95 16.19 3.14 -7.44
C LYS A 95 15.56 4.23 -8.31
N SER A 96 14.94 3.86 -9.42
CA SER A 96 14.27 4.80 -10.32
C SER A 96 12.96 5.33 -9.71
N GLY A 97 12.35 4.57 -8.81
CA GLY A 97 11.03 4.86 -8.23
C GLY A 97 9.92 3.96 -8.79
N ALA A 98 10.25 3.10 -9.75
CA ALA A 98 9.32 2.10 -10.26
C ALA A 98 8.94 1.10 -9.17
N VAL A 99 7.64 0.82 -9.10
CA VAL A 99 7.04 -0.16 -8.18
C VAL A 99 6.94 -1.49 -8.92
N TRP A 100 7.37 -2.56 -8.28
CA TRP A 100 7.36 -3.92 -8.78
C TRP A 100 6.51 -4.78 -7.84
N THR A 101 5.73 -5.70 -8.40
CA THR A 101 4.96 -6.69 -7.63
C THR A 101 5.26 -8.09 -8.11
N VAL A 102 5.21 -9.05 -7.20
CA VAL A 102 5.29 -10.47 -7.53
C VAL A 102 3.87 -11.01 -7.69
N GLY A 103 3.63 -11.77 -8.76
CA GLY A 103 2.41 -12.53 -8.97
C GLY A 103 2.69 -14.04 -8.90
N PRO A 104 1.64 -14.88 -8.77
CA PRO A 104 1.79 -16.33 -8.67
C PRO A 104 2.27 -17.01 -9.96
N GLU A 105 2.14 -16.36 -11.12
CA GLU A 105 2.73 -16.82 -12.37
C GLU A 105 4.09 -16.12 -12.59
N GLU A 106 5.15 -16.91 -12.80
CA GLU A 106 6.56 -16.55 -12.55
C GLU A 106 7.21 -15.48 -13.46
N ASN A 107 6.47 -14.49 -13.95
CA ASN A 107 7.06 -13.33 -14.63
C ASN A 107 6.43 -12.02 -14.12
N THR A 108 7.11 -11.40 -13.17
CA THR A 108 6.92 -10.02 -12.73
C THR A 108 6.73 -9.08 -13.91
N ARG A 109 5.67 -8.24 -13.94
CA ARG A 109 5.68 -6.90 -14.58
C ARG A 109 4.33 -6.21 -14.47
N LEU A 110 4.25 -5.24 -13.56
CA LEU A 110 3.38 -4.07 -13.70
C LEU A 110 4.19 -2.85 -13.28
N LEU A 111 4.65 -2.09 -14.28
CA LEU A 111 5.36 -0.83 -14.11
C LEU A 111 4.31 0.27 -14.08
N PHE A 112 4.19 0.95 -12.94
CA PHE A 112 3.57 2.27 -12.89
C PHE A 112 4.59 3.27 -12.38
N ASN A 113 4.72 4.37 -13.11
CA ASN A 113 5.47 5.53 -12.69
C ASN A 113 4.44 6.56 -12.20
N LEU A 114 4.46 6.88 -10.91
CA LEU A 114 3.54 7.82 -10.25
C LEU A 114 4.31 8.98 -9.64
#